data_AF-A0A5N5ZA57-F1
#
_entry.id   AF-A0A5N5ZA57-F1
#
_cell.length_a   1.000
_cell.length_b   1.000
_cell.length_c   1.000
_cell.angle_alpha   90.00
_cell.angle_beta   90.00
_cell.angle_gamma   90.00
#
_symmetry.space_group_name_H-M   'P 1'
#
loop_
_entity.id
_entity.type
_entity.pdbx_description
1 polymer ?
#
loop_
_entity_poly.entity_id
_entity_poly.type
_entity_poly.pdbx_seq_one_letter_code
_entity_poly.pdbx_strand_id
1 'polypeptide(L)'
;MIERILKIIEEQKITSYKIEKGTNNHISSVAARKILIGETTKPRRATLDILIDFLCAKYNVSREWLNDGTGDMYLKDEADYYIEKQGVRFELEELIAHFIDNQEMYLEKSDTIRLLIIDNIVKNKDFYLKSEYFKLFVDDLVEKRIEVRLQELKDLGVIVKASKKD
;
A
#
# COMPACT_ATOMS: atom_id res chain seq x y z
N MET A 1 -11.32 26.37 -1.08
CA MET A 1 -10.02 25.96 -0.51
C MET A 1 -9.84 26.43 0.92
N ILE A 2 -9.70 27.73 1.20
CA ILE A 2 -9.47 28.21 2.58
C ILE A 2 -10.61 27.80 3.53
N GLU A 3 -11.86 27.85 3.09
CA GLU A 3 -13.02 27.38 3.86
C GLU A 3 -12.91 25.90 4.25
N ARG A 4 -12.41 25.05 3.35
CA ARG A 4 -12.19 23.62 3.62
C ARG A 4 -11.05 23.40 4.62
N ILE A 5 -9.97 24.17 4.51
CA ILE A 5 -8.87 24.16 5.50
C ILE A 5 -9.40 24.58 6.87
N LEU A 6 -10.18 25.66 6.96
CA LEU A 6 -10.77 26.14 8.21
C LEU A 6 -11.73 25.11 8.81
N LYS A 7 -12.55 24.46 7.97
CA LYS A 7 -13.45 23.38 8.40
C LYS A 7 -12.69 22.24 9.11
N ILE A 8 -11.60 21.75 8.51
CA ILE A 8 -10.78 20.70 9.13
C ILE A 8 -10.17 21.18 10.45
N ILE A 9 -9.64 22.40 10.46
CA ILE A 9 -9.01 22.96 11.66
C ILE A 9 -10.01 23.06 12.82
N GLU A 10 -11.25 23.45 12.54
CA GLU A 10 -12.33 23.49 13.52
C GLU A 10 -12.73 22.08 14.00
N GLU A 11 -13.02 21.16 13.07
CA GLU A 11 -13.43 19.78 13.38
C GLU A 11 -12.38 19.05 14.24
N GLN A 12 -11.10 19.18 13.88
CA GLN A 12 -9.98 18.54 14.56
C GLN A 12 -9.47 19.34 15.77
N LYS A 13 -10.12 20.47 16.12
CA LYS A 13 -9.74 21.36 17.23
C LYS A 13 -8.24 21.72 17.19
N ILE A 14 -7.75 22.08 16.01
CA ILE A 14 -6.34 22.40 15.79
C ILE A 14 -6.09 23.85 16.24
N THR A 15 -5.16 24.03 17.17
CA THR A 15 -4.80 25.35 17.67
C THR A 15 -3.70 25.98 16.80
N SER A 16 -3.57 27.32 16.85
CA SER A 16 -2.51 28.04 16.14
C SER A 16 -1.09 27.57 16.52
N TYR A 17 -0.92 27.15 17.78
CA TYR A 17 0.32 26.56 18.27
C TYR A 17 0.62 25.18 17.65
N LYS A 18 -0.40 24.34 17.45
CA LYS A 18 -0.23 23.04 16.75
C LYS A 18 0.17 23.26 15.29
N ILE A 19 -0.37 24.28 14.64
CA ILE A 19 0.01 24.64 13.26
C ILE A 19 1.47 25.09 13.21
N GLU A 20 1.89 25.98 14.12
CA GLU A 20 3.27 26.44 14.18
C GLU A 20 4.26 25.30 14.35
N LYS A 21 4.02 24.42 15.34
CA LYS A 21 4.87 23.23 15.52
C LYS A 21 4.80 22.28 14.34
N GLY A 22 3.62 22.00 13.83
CA GLY A 22 3.39 21.02 12.77
C GLY A 22 3.92 21.46 11.40
N THR A 23 4.07 22.77 11.20
CA THR A 23 4.68 23.37 10.01
C THR A 23 6.15 23.72 10.22
N ASN A 24 6.80 23.22 11.28
CA ASN A 24 8.21 23.52 11.60
C ASN A 24 8.52 25.03 11.63
N ASN A 25 7.61 25.83 12.20
CA ASN A 25 7.66 27.29 12.27
C ASN A 25 7.59 28.03 10.93
N HIS A 26 7.26 27.36 9.82
CA HIS A 26 7.01 28.03 8.54
C HIS A 26 5.76 28.94 8.59
N ILE A 27 4.81 28.64 9.48
CA ILE A 27 3.69 29.52 9.81
C ILE A 27 3.73 29.81 11.31
N SER A 28 3.97 31.07 11.68
CA SER A 28 3.97 31.44 13.11
C SER A 28 2.59 31.32 13.73
N SER A 29 2.52 31.11 15.05
CA SER A 29 1.23 31.00 15.76
C SER A 29 0.38 32.26 15.59
N VAL A 30 1.00 33.44 15.49
CA VAL A 30 0.28 34.70 15.21
C VAL A 30 -0.31 34.70 13.80
N ALA A 31 0.47 34.32 12.79
CA ALA A 31 0.00 34.25 11.41
C ALA A 31 -1.12 33.22 11.26
N ALA A 32 -0.96 32.04 11.86
CA ALA A 32 -2.00 31.02 11.92
C ALA A 32 -3.27 31.57 12.58
N ARG A 33 -3.16 32.18 13.78
CA ARG A 33 -4.31 32.74 14.50
C ARG A 33 -5.10 33.73 13.65
N LYS A 34 -4.43 34.64 12.93
CA LYS A 34 -5.09 35.62 12.05
C LYS A 34 -5.90 34.95 10.93
N ILE A 35 -5.42 33.82 10.40
CA ILE A 35 -6.15 33.02 9.41
C ILE A 35 -7.38 32.38 10.05
N LEU A 36 -7.21 31.77 11.24
CA LEU A 36 -8.30 31.04 11.93
C LEU A 36 -9.48 31.95 12.32
N ILE A 37 -9.20 33.16 12.78
CA ILE A 37 -10.24 34.12 13.20
C ILE A 37 -10.79 34.96 12.03
N GLY A 38 -10.34 34.72 10.81
CA GLY A 38 -10.82 35.42 9.61
C GLY A 38 -10.25 36.83 9.41
N GLU A 39 -9.29 37.29 10.22
CA GLU A 39 -8.57 38.56 9.97
C GLU A 39 -7.80 38.51 8.62
N THR A 40 -7.28 37.34 8.26
CA THR A 40 -6.66 37.09 6.95
C THR A 40 -7.61 36.28 6.07
N THR A 41 -8.42 36.96 5.26
CA THR A 41 -9.41 36.32 4.37
C THR A 41 -8.82 35.75 3.08
N LYS A 42 -7.63 36.21 2.66
CA LYS A 42 -6.92 35.74 1.45
C LYS A 42 -5.44 35.45 1.73
N PRO A 43 -5.11 34.33 2.39
CA PRO A 43 -3.72 33.93 2.60
C PRO A 43 -3.01 33.69 1.27
N ARG A 44 -1.68 33.85 1.25
CA ARG A 44 -0.87 33.54 0.07
C ARG A 44 -0.97 32.05 -0.26
N ARG A 45 -0.90 31.72 -1.55
CA ARG A 45 -1.00 30.33 -2.02
C ARG A 45 0.03 29.41 -1.35
N ALA A 46 1.28 29.84 -1.25
CA ALA A 46 2.33 29.09 -0.55
C ALA A 46 1.99 28.79 0.92
N THR A 47 1.31 29.71 1.63
CA THR A 47 0.85 29.48 3.00
C THR A 47 -0.28 28.43 3.04
N LEU A 48 -1.19 28.45 2.06
CA LEU A 48 -2.24 27.44 1.95
C LEU A 48 -1.65 26.06 1.63
N ASP A 49 -0.66 25.98 0.75
CA ASP A 49 -0.01 24.71 0.40
C ASP A 49 0.71 24.09 1.62
N ILE A 50 1.41 24.92 2.42
CA ILE A 50 2.04 24.46 3.68
C ILE A 50 0.97 23.94 4.67
N LEU A 51 -0.18 24.61 4.78
CA LEU A 51 -1.28 24.14 5.62
C LEU A 51 -1.86 22.82 5.11
N ILE A 52 -2.04 22.67 3.79
CA ILE A 52 -2.51 21.42 3.18
C ILE A 52 -1.53 20.29 3.48
N ASP A 53 -0.23 20.50 3.29
CA ASP A 53 0.81 19.50 3.57
C ASP A 53 0.75 19.04 5.04
N PHE A 54 0.64 19.99 5.96
CA PHE A 54 0.49 19.70 7.38
C PHE A 54 -0.78 18.88 7.69
N LEU A 55 -1.93 19.27 7.13
CA LEU A 55 -3.20 18.59 7.38
C LEU A 55 -3.19 17.16 6.81
N CYS A 56 -2.73 16.99 5.58
CA CYS A 56 -2.62 15.68 4.95
C CYS A 56 -1.67 14.75 5.74
N ALA A 57 -0.51 15.26 6.17
CA ALA A 57 0.50 14.44 6.85
C ALA A 57 0.16 14.06 8.29
N LYS A 58 -0.74 14.81 8.96
CA LYS A 58 -1.00 14.64 10.41
C LYS A 58 -2.42 14.24 10.77
N TYR A 59 -3.38 14.41 9.86
CA TYR A 59 -4.80 14.22 10.15
C TYR A 59 -5.52 13.37 9.09
N ASN A 60 -4.75 12.64 8.27
CA ASN A 60 -5.26 11.74 7.23
C ASN A 60 -6.30 12.39 6.29
N VAL A 61 -6.09 13.67 5.95
CA VAL A 61 -7.02 14.44 5.11
C VAL A 61 -6.66 14.29 3.63
N SER A 62 -7.67 14.18 2.76
CA SER A 62 -7.48 14.12 1.32
C SER A 62 -7.02 15.46 0.75
N ARG A 63 -5.89 15.43 0.02
CA ARG A 63 -5.36 16.59 -0.70
C ARG A 63 -6.29 17.06 -1.82
N GLU A 64 -6.89 16.11 -2.54
CA GLU A 64 -7.82 16.39 -3.64
C GLU A 64 -9.03 17.15 -3.11
N TRP A 65 -9.65 16.63 -2.05
CA TRP A 65 -10.77 17.29 -1.39
C TRP A 65 -10.42 18.69 -0.87
N LEU A 66 -9.25 18.91 -0.27
CA LEU A 66 -8.82 20.26 0.14
C LEU A 66 -8.69 21.21 -1.07
N ASN A 67 -8.16 20.73 -2.20
CA ASN A 67 -7.89 21.52 -3.39
C ASN A 67 -9.14 21.88 -4.21
N ASP A 68 -9.97 20.90 -4.54
CA ASP A 68 -11.11 21.06 -5.43
C ASP A 68 -12.44 20.72 -4.74
N GLY A 69 -12.44 19.85 -3.72
CA GLY A 69 -13.65 19.40 -3.02
C GLY A 69 -14.20 18.07 -3.54
N THR A 70 -13.44 17.37 -4.36
CA THR A 70 -13.79 16.07 -4.95
C THR A 70 -13.41 14.94 -4.00
N GLY A 71 -14.23 13.89 -4.01
CA GLY A 71 -14.01 12.69 -3.20
C GLY A 71 -14.29 12.87 -1.71
N ASP A 72 -13.78 11.94 -0.92
CA ASP A 72 -13.95 11.93 0.53
C ASP A 72 -12.97 12.90 1.22
N MET A 73 -13.44 13.49 2.32
CA MET A 73 -12.69 14.47 3.10
C MET A 73 -11.49 13.85 3.80
N TYR A 74 -11.70 12.70 4.45
CA TYR A 74 -10.68 11.93 5.12
C TYR A 74 -10.32 10.73 4.25
N LEU A 75 -9.02 10.42 4.18
CA LEU A 75 -8.55 9.16 3.63
C LEU A 75 -9.01 8.05 4.58
N LYS A 76 -9.36 6.90 4.04
CA LYS A 76 -9.70 5.73 4.86
C LYS A 76 -8.46 5.34 5.66
N ASP A 77 -8.61 5.11 6.96
CA ASP A 77 -7.53 4.51 7.75
C ASP A 77 -7.26 3.10 7.20
N GLU A 78 -6.00 2.65 7.25
CA GLU A 78 -5.64 1.27 6.89
C GLU A 78 -6.44 0.22 7.68
N ALA A 79 -7.08 0.63 8.79
CA ALA A 79 -7.95 -0.17 9.64
C ALA A 79 -9.42 -0.33 9.15
N ASP A 80 -9.84 0.34 8.07
CA ASP A 80 -11.25 0.31 7.62
C ASP A 80 -11.57 -0.74 6.54
N TYR A 81 -10.67 -1.68 6.27
CA TYR A 81 -10.99 -2.81 5.39
C TYR A 81 -11.77 -3.86 6.17
N TYR A 82 -13.09 -3.88 6.00
CA TYR A 82 -13.94 -4.92 6.56
C TYR A 82 -14.88 -5.54 5.53
N ILE A 83 -15.30 -6.77 5.79
CA ILE A 83 -16.41 -7.42 5.09
C ILE A 83 -17.55 -7.58 6.09
N GLU A 84 -18.73 -7.05 5.77
CA GLU A 84 -19.95 -7.34 6.53
C GLU A 84 -20.78 -8.39 5.79
N LYS A 85 -21.11 -9.49 6.47
CA LYS A 85 -21.96 -10.55 5.94
C LYS A 85 -22.91 -11.04 7.01
N GLN A 86 -24.21 -11.03 6.71
CA GLN A 86 -25.27 -11.45 7.64
C GLN A 86 -25.25 -10.68 8.98
N GLY A 87 -24.88 -9.39 8.95
CA GLY A 87 -24.79 -8.55 10.15
C GLY A 87 -23.57 -8.80 11.03
N VAL A 88 -22.60 -9.60 10.55
CA VAL A 88 -21.30 -9.80 11.21
C VAL A 88 -20.23 -9.08 10.40
N ARG A 89 -19.45 -8.25 11.08
CA ARG A 89 -18.30 -7.53 10.52
C ARG A 89 -17.01 -8.31 10.78
N PHE A 90 -16.21 -8.50 9.73
CA PHE A 90 -14.87 -9.09 9.79
C PHE A 90 -13.86 -8.02 9.44
N GLU A 91 -12.98 -7.68 10.37
CA GLU A 91 -11.92 -6.69 10.15
C GLU A 91 -10.76 -7.27 9.33
N LEU A 92 -9.88 -6.39 8.85
CA LEU A 92 -8.76 -6.76 7.97
C LEU A 92 -7.88 -7.83 8.60
N GLU A 93 -7.53 -7.69 9.88
CA GLU A 93 -6.68 -8.64 10.58
C GLU A 93 -7.32 -10.02 10.66
N GLU A 94 -8.64 -10.08 10.89
CA GLU A 94 -9.39 -11.35 10.93
C GLU A 94 -9.46 -11.99 9.53
N LEU A 95 -9.65 -11.19 8.49
CA LEU A 95 -9.65 -11.64 7.11
C LEU A 95 -8.28 -12.15 6.67
N ILE A 96 -7.20 -11.46 7.07
CA ILE A 96 -5.81 -11.90 6.81
C ILE A 96 -5.53 -13.20 7.54
N ALA A 97 -5.86 -13.29 8.83
CA ALA A 97 -5.68 -14.51 9.61
C ALA A 97 -6.42 -15.69 8.97
N HIS A 98 -7.69 -15.49 8.62
CA HIS A 98 -8.49 -16.49 7.93
C HIS A 98 -7.88 -16.88 6.58
N PHE A 99 -7.36 -15.93 5.80
CA PHE A 99 -6.69 -16.23 4.54
C PHE A 99 -5.44 -17.09 4.76
N ILE A 100 -4.58 -16.74 5.72
CA ILE A 100 -3.35 -17.48 6.03
C ILE A 100 -3.69 -18.91 6.49
N ASP A 101 -4.65 -19.05 7.40
CA ASP A 101 -5.07 -20.34 7.96
C ASP A 101 -5.70 -21.26 6.90
N ASN A 102 -6.22 -20.69 5.81
CA ASN A 102 -6.91 -21.41 4.75
C ASN A 102 -6.28 -21.20 3.37
N GLN A 103 -5.01 -20.79 3.31
CA GLN A 103 -4.39 -20.31 2.08
C GLN A 103 -4.39 -21.37 0.97
N GLU A 104 -4.15 -22.64 1.31
CA GLU A 104 -4.12 -23.75 0.35
C GLU A 104 -5.44 -23.85 -0.42
N MET A 105 -6.57 -23.81 0.29
CA MET A 105 -7.91 -23.85 -0.33
C MET A 105 -8.12 -22.66 -1.29
N TYR A 106 -7.70 -21.45 -0.90
CA TYR A 106 -7.86 -20.27 -1.74
C TYR A 106 -6.99 -20.31 -2.99
N LEU A 107 -5.76 -20.79 -2.86
CA LEU A 107 -4.82 -20.94 -3.95
C LEU A 107 -5.25 -22.03 -4.94
N GLU A 108 -5.82 -23.13 -4.45
CA GLU A 108 -6.34 -24.18 -5.33
C GLU A 108 -7.53 -23.70 -6.18
N LYS A 109 -8.41 -22.89 -5.58
CA LYS A 109 -9.69 -22.50 -6.19
C LYS A 109 -9.64 -21.21 -7.01
N SER A 110 -8.57 -20.43 -6.96
CA SER A 110 -8.50 -19.12 -7.61
C SER A 110 -7.19 -18.89 -8.37
N ASP A 111 -7.29 -18.93 -9.71
CA ASP A 111 -6.18 -18.59 -10.60
C ASP A 111 -5.74 -17.14 -10.44
N THR A 112 -6.68 -16.22 -10.21
CA THR A 112 -6.36 -14.81 -10.01
C THR A 112 -5.46 -14.60 -8.79
N ILE A 113 -5.78 -15.24 -7.66
CA ILE A 113 -4.95 -15.12 -6.44
C ILE A 113 -3.57 -15.71 -6.70
N ARG A 114 -3.48 -16.87 -7.34
CA ARG A 114 -2.18 -17.48 -7.72
C ARG A 114 -1.35 -16.55 -8.59
N LEU A 115 -1.95 -15.96 -9.61
CA LEU A 115 -1.26 -15.05 -10.53
C LEU A 115 -0.78 -13.78 -9.83
N LEU A 116 -1.57 -13.21 -8.91
CA LEU A 116 -1.16 -12.03 -8.14
C LEU A 116 0.05 -12.33 -7.25
N ILE A 117 0.11 -13.52 -6.65
CA ILE A 117 1.25 -13.94 -5.84
C ILE A 117 2.50 -14.13 -6.71
N ILE A 118 2.37 -14.81 -7.86
CA ILE A 118 3.47 -14.99 -8.80
C ILE A 118 3.99 -13.62 -9.28
N ASP A 119 3.10 -12.71 -9.65
CA ASP A 119 3.46 -11.35 -10.09
C ASP A 119 4.20 -10.59 -8.97
N ASN A 120 3.75 -10.71 -7.71
CA ASN A 120 4.45 -10.13 -6.57
C ASN A 120 5.87 -10.70 -6.40
N ILE A 121 6.03 -12.03 -6.51
CA ILE A 121 7.33 -12.70 -6.42
C ILE A 121 8.25 -12.22 -7.53
N VAL A 122 7.78 -12.17 -8.78
CA VAL A 122 8.57 -11.74 -9.94
C VAL A 122 9.00 -10.28 -9.81
N LYS A 123 8.09 -9.39 -9.40
CA LYS A 123 8.38 -7.96 -9.19
C LYS A 123 9.40 -7.73 -8.08
N ASN A 124 9.38 -8.55 -7.04
CA ASN A 124 10.25 -8.42 -5.87
C ASN A 124 11.33 -9.53 -5.81
N LYS A 125 11.71 -10.12 -6.94
CA LYS A 125 12.61 -11.27 -7.01
C LYS A 125 13.94 -11.05 -6.26
N ASP A 126 14.49 -9.84 -6.34
CA ASP A 126 15.78 -9.50 -5.72
C ASP A 126 15.69 -9.49 -4.19
N PHE A 127 14.50 -9.28 -3.63
CA PHE A 127 14.26 -9.43 -2.20
C PHE A 127 14.21 -10.92 -1.81
N TYR A 128 13.42 -11.73 -2.52
CA TYR A 128 13.24 -13.14 -2.20
C TYR A 128 14.51 -13.99 -2.43
N LEU A 129 15.28 -13.69 -3.47
CA LEU A 129 16.52 -14.40 -3.80
C LEU A 129 17.69 -14.11 -2.83
N LYS A 130 17.54 -13.14 -1.91
CA LYS A 130 18.49 -12.98 -0.80
C LYS A 130 18.37 -14.10 0.23
N SER A 131 17.23 -14.78 0.29
CA SER A 131 17.05 -15.94 1.15
C SER A 131 17.70 -17.17 0.50
N GLU A 132 18.73 -17.70 1.16
CA GLU A 132 19.41 -18.92 0.72
C GLU A 132 18.43 -20.11 0.61
N TYR A 133 17.50 -20.23 1.56
CA TYR A 133 16.44 -21.23 1.53
C TYR A 133 15.54 -21.10 0.30
N PHE A 134 15.10 -19.88 -0.03
CA PHE A 134 14.24 -19.66 -1.18
C PHE A 134 14.97 -19.97 -2.49
N LYS A 135 16.24 -19.59 -2.57
CA LYS A 135 17.09 -19.92 -3.72
C LYS A 135 17.23 -21.44 -3.91
N LEU A 136 17.58 -22.17 -2.86
CA LEU A 136 17.70 -23.64 -2.91
C LEU A 136 16.37 -24.31 -3.29
N PHE A 137 15.25 -23.80 -2.79
CA PHE A 137 13.92 -24.29 -3.16
C PHE A 137 13.61 -24.08 -4.65
N VAL A 138 13.90 -22.89 -5.19
CA VAL A 138 13.72 -22.61 -6.61
C VAL A 138 14.63 -23.50 -7.46
N ASP A 139 15.89 -23.68 -7.07
CA ASP A 139 16.86 -24.51 -7.78
C ASP A 139 16.39 -25.98 -7.83
N ASP A 140 15.93 -26.55 -6.72
CA ASP A 140 15.35 -27.92 -6.65
C ASP A 140 14.10 -28.08 -7.53
N LEU A 141 13.20 -27.08 -7.55
CA LEU A 141 12.03 -27.10 -8.43
C LEU A 141 12.41 -27.10 -9.91
N VAL A 142 13.41 -26.32 -10.29
CA VAL A 142 13.91 -26.26 -11.68
C VAL A 142 14.57 -27.58 -12.06
N GLU A 143 15.42 -28.13 -11.19
CA GLU A 143 16.12 -29.40 -11.41
C GLU A 143 15.12 -30.55 -11.62
N LYS A 144 14.15 -30.72 -10.72
CA LYS A 144 13.08 -31.73 -10.86
C LYS A 144 12.33 -31.61 -12.18
N ARG A 145 12.06 -30.38 -12.63
CA ARG A 145 11.34 -30.15 -13.89
C ARG A 145 12.19 -30.51 -15.10
N ILE A 146 13.50 -30.23 -15.06
CA ILE A 146 14.46 -30.66 -16.09
C ILE A 146 14.55 -32.18 -16.12
N GLU A 147 14.63 -32.85 -14.97
CA GLU A 147 14.68 -34.31 -14.88
C GLU A 147 13.44 -34.97 -15.49
N VAL A 148 12.24 -34.50 -15.14
CA VAL A 148 10.98 -34.97 -15.72
C VAL A 148 11.00 -34.81 -17.24
N ARG A 149 11.41 -33.63 -17.74
CA ARG A 149 11.49 -33.38 -19.18
C ARG A 149 12.51 -34.25 -19.89
N LEU A 150 13.67 -34.49 -19.26
CA LEU A 150 14.67 -35.40 -19.79
C LEU A 150 14.10 -36.81 -19.90
N GLN A 151 13.38 -37.29 -18.87
CA GLN A 151 12.75 -38.60 -18.88
C GLN A 151 11.70 -38.73 -19.98
N GLU A 152 10.83 -37.74 -20.17
CA GLU A 152 9.89 -37.69 -21.30
C GLU A 152 10.63 -37.80 -22.65
N LEU A 153 11.74 -37.09 -22.83
CA LEU A 153 12.56 -37.17 -24.04
C LEU A 153 13.23 -38.53 -24.21
N LYS A 154 13.60 -39.22 -23.11
CA LYS A 154 14.10 -40.60 -23.14
C LYS A 154 13.03 -41.55 -23.65
N ASP A 155 11.83 -41.46 -23.10
CA ASP A 155 10.70 -42.34 -23.40
C ASP A 155 10.22 -42.14 -24.86
N LEU A 156 10.33 -40.93 -25.38
CA LEU A 156 10.07 -40.60 -26.79
C LEU A 156 11.19 -41.05 -27.75
N GLY A 157 12.29 -41.64 -27.25
CA GLY A 157 13.42 -42.11 -28.05
C GLY A 157 14.35 -41.00 -28.57
N VAL A 158 14.27 -39.78 -28.02
CA VAL A 158 14.95 -38.57 -28.51
C VAL A 158 16.32 -38.33 -27.84
N ILE A 159 16.89 -39.32 -27.12
CA ILE A 159 18.22 -39.10 -26.51
C ILE A 159 19.31 -39.07 -27.57
N VAL A 160 19.72 -37.86 -27.96
CA VAL A 160 21.01 -37.57 -28.57
C VAL A 160 22.08 -37.91 -27.54
N LYS A 161 22.73 -39.08 -27.67
CA LYS A 161 23.96 -39.35 -26.93
C LYS A 161 24.96 -38.25 -27.30
N ALA A 162 25.35 -37.43 -26.33
CA ALA A 162 26.55 -36.61 -26.48
C ALA A 162 27.73 -37.57 -26.66
N SER A 163 28.22 -37.72 -27.89
CA SER A 163 29.49 -38.38 -28.12
C SER A 163 30.56 -37.57 -27.40
N LYS A 164 31.16 -38.12 -26.35
CA LYS A 164 32.45 -37.62 -25.89
C LYS A 164 33.39 -37.74 -27.09
N LYS A 165 33.89 -36.60 -27.58
CA LYS A 165 35.06 -36.60 -28.45
C LYS A 165 36.25 -36.98 -27.56
N ASP A 166 36.85 -38.12 -27.87
CA ASP A 166 38.16 -38.52 -27.35
C ASP A 166 39.24 -37.48 -27.70
#